data_AF-A0A6J0V431-F1
#
_entry.id   AF-A0A6J0V431-F1
#
_cell.length_a   1.000
_cell.length_b   1.000
_cell.length_c   1.000
_cell.angle_alpha   90.00
_cell.angle_beta   90.00
_cell.angle_gamma   90.00
#
_symmetry.space_group_name_H-M   'P 1'
#
loop_
_entity.id
_entity.type
_entity.pdbx_description
1 polymer ?
#
loop_
_entity_poly.entity_id
_entity_poly.type
_entity_poly.pdbx_seq_one_letter_code
_entity_poly.pdbx_strand_id
1 'polypeptide(L)'
;MSHQCMERHLQDMKEKEKMVQQVAEVHKNMKQARTKLQKCKRQIAQEVADESQEILQLALKEEEEEFRKRCELIQQIRAIEYVPSLKNKFVDLAQKANHRVFGEMSIVELQERLALLKEAEKRETEKKRDMIIHEKYAKEQFLLNKLEEICMFREQYGRAAALKQEQKKTKIPFYESVLKNEEVLNLQKKIEEISTESHIQSESLKRTTTPFKERSTGAWKSQKKTQQEDHWKNLEESRQRQFKMLQHGFISRVVAQKMVANEAMKSGTTACILRS
;
A
#
# COMPACT_ATOMS: atom_id res chain seq x y z
N MET A 1 3.24 -57.83 147.93
CA MET A 1 2.58 -58.37 146.73
C MET A 1 1.52 -57.44 146.12
N SER A 2 0.86 -56.53 146.86
CA SER A 2 -0.18 -55.63 146.27
C SER A 2 0.32 -54.37 145.52
N HIS A 3 1.46 -53.76 145.88
CA HIS A 3 1.91 -52.50 145.24
C HIS A 3 2.41 -52.67 143.79
N GLN A 4 3.11 -53.78 143.48
CA GLN A 4 3.58 -54.08 142.12
C GLN A 4 2.45 -54.35 141.12
N CYS A 5 1.28 -54.82 141.58
CA CYS A 5 0.14 -55.06 140.71
C CYS A 5 -0.50 -53.74 140.24
N MET A 6 -0.53 -52.74 141.12
CA MET A 6 -1.15 -51.44 140.86
C MET A 6 -0.29 -50.56 139.94
N GLU A 7 1.03 -50.58 140.10
CA GLU A 7 1.97 -49.86 139.22
C GLU A 7 1.96 -50.42 137.79
N ARG A 8 1.93 -51.75 137.62
CA ARG A 8 1.82 -52.39 136.29
C ARG A 8 0.53 -51.97 135.58
N HIS A 9 -0.60 -51.97 136.30
CA HIS A 9 -1.87 -51.53 135.72
C HIS A 9 -1.84 -50.06 135.26
N LEU A 10 -1.17 -49.17 136.00
CA LEU A 10 -1.03 -47.77 135.60
C LEU A 10 -0.08 -47.60 134.39
N GLN A 11 0.98 -48.39 134.32
CA GLN A 11 1.88 -48.44 133.16
C GLN A 11 1.15 -48.96 131.91
N ASP A 12 0.37 -50.03 132.04
CA ASP A 12 -0.44 -50.60 130.95
C ASP A 12 -1.46 -49.58 130.41
N MET A 13 -2.09 -48.79 131.29
CA MET A 13 -3.00 -47.72 130.85
C MET A 13 -2.27 -46.63 130.07
N LYS A 14 -1.11 -46.17 130.55
CA LYS A 14 -0.29 -45.16 129.85
C LYS A 14 0.23 -45.66 128.51
N GLU A 15 0.60 -46.94 128.43
CA GLU A 15 1.03 -47.57 127.17
C GLU A 15 -0.13 -47.71 126.18
N LYS A 16 -1.31 -48.12 126.66
CA LYS A 16 -2.53 -48.17 125.84
C LYS A 16 -2.94 -46.79 125.34
N GLU A 17 -2.89 -45.75 126.17
CA GLU A 17 -3.16 -44.37 125.76
C GLU A 17 -2.18 -43.89 124.70
N LYS A 18 -0.87 -44.16 124.87
CA LYS A 18 0.15 -43.85 123.85
C LYS A 18 -0.11 -44.57 122.53
N MET A 19 -0.49 -45.86 122.58
CA MET A 19 -0.84 -46.64 121.39
C MET A 19 -2.07 -46.04 120.68
N VAL A 20 -3.10 -45.63 121.42
CA VAL A 20 -4.29 -44.96 120.86
C VAL A 20 -3.93 -43.62 120.22
N GLN A 21 -3.08 -42.82 120.87
CA GLN A 21 -2.59 -41.55 120.31
C GLN A 21 -1.80 -41.77 119.02
N GLN A 22 -0.89 -42.76 118.98
CA GLN A 22 -0.13 -43.12 117.79
C GLN A 22 -1.06 -43.56 116.64
N VAL A 23 -2.07 -44.40 116.91
CA VAL A 23 -3.05 -44.81 115.88
C VAL A 23 -3.85 -43.61 115.36
N ALA A 24 -4.26 -42.69 116.22
CA ALA A 24 -4.97 -41.47 115.82
C ALA A 24 -4.10 -40.56 114.95
N GLU A 25 -2.82 -40.39 115.29
CA GLU A 25 -1.85 -39.65 114.49
C GLU A 25 -1.60 -40.29 113.12
N VAL A 26 -1.45 -41.62 113.06
CA VAL A 26 -1.31 -42.37 111.80
C VAL A 26 -2.53 -42.17 110.91
N HIS A 27 -3.75 -42.25 111.45
CA HIS A 27 -4.97 -41.98 110.68
C HIS A 27 -5.06 -40.53 110.19
N LYS A 28 -4.65 -39.56 111.00
CA LYS A 28 -4.59 -38.14 110.60
C LYS A 28 -3.58 -37.94 109.47
N ASN A 29 -2.40 -38.54 109.60
CA ASN A 29 -1.33 -38.48 108.59
C ASN A 29 -1.74 -39.18 107.30
N MET A 30 -2.41 -40.34 107.38
CA MET A 30 -2.96 -41.05 106.23
C MET A 30 -3.99 -40.20 105.48
N LYS A 31 -4.92 -39.55 106.21
CA LYS A 31 -5.91 -38.64 105.59
C LYS A 31 -5.23 -37.45 104.90
N GLN A 32 -4.21 -36.86 105.54
CA GLN A 32 -3.44 -35.76 104.94
C GLN A 32 -2.64 -36.20 103.71
N ALA A 33 -2.01 -37.38 103.74
CA ALA A 33 -1.30 -37.95 102.60
C ALA A 33 -2.26 -38.22 101.43
N ARG A 34 -3.46 -38.75 101.71
CA ARG A 34 -4.49 -39.00 100.70
C ARG A 34 -4.98 -37.72 100.04
N THR A 35 -5.23 -36.65 100.81
CA THR A 35 -5.68 -35.36 100.23
C THR A 35 -4.58 -34.69 99.43
N LYS A 36 -3.31 -34.71 99.90
CA LYS A 36 -2.16 -34.22 99.14
C LYS A 36 -2.00 -34.99 97.82
N LEU A 37 -2.06 -36.32 97.86
CA LEU A 37 -2.00 -37.15 96.65
C LEU A 37 -3.12 -36.82 95.67
N GLN A 38 -4.35 -36.62 96.14
CA GLN A 38 -5.47 -36.26 95.27
C GLN A 38 -5.27 -34.89 94.63
N LYS A 39 -4.73 -33.91 95.36
CA LYS A 39 -4.38 -32.59 94.80
C LYS A 39 -3.28 -32.70 93.75
N CYS A 40 -2.20 -33.42 94.02
CA CYS A 40 -1.13 -33.64 93.05
C CYS A 40 -1.64 -34.36 91.80
N LYS A 41 -2.47 -35.39 91.93
CA LYS A 41 -3.09 -36.08 90.78
C LYS A 41 -3.94 -35.14 89.92
N ARG A 42 -4.70 -34.24 90.56
CA ARG A 42 -5.49 -33.23 89.83
C ARG A 42 -4.61 -32.20 89.13
N GLN A 43 -3.54 -31.75 89.77
CA GLN A 43 -2.58 -30.81 89.16
C GLN A 43 -1.91 -31.44 87.95
N ILE A 44 -1.37 -32.66 88.08
CA ILE A 44 -0.76 -33.38 86.96
C ILE A 44 -1.77 -33.60 85.83
N ALA A 45 -3.01 -33.98 86.15
CA ALA A 45 -4.04 -34.16 85.12
C ALA A 45 -4.39 -32.86 84.40
N GLN A 46 -4.37 -31.71 85.09
CA GLN A 46 -4.60 -30.40 84.49
C GLN A 46 -3.42 -29.98 83.62
N GLU A 47 -2.18 -30.13 84.11
CA GLU A 47 -0.96 -29.84 83.34
C GLU A 47 -0.91 -30.66 82.05
N VAL A 48 -1.19 -31.97 82.12
CA VAL A 48 -1.27 -32.84 80.94
C VAL A 48 -2.39 -32.43 79.98
N ALA A 49 -3.53 -31.95 80.50
CA ALA A 49 -4.63 -31.47 79.66
C ALA A 49 -4.25 -30.16 78.94
N ASP A 50 -3.59 -29.24 79.65
CA ASP A 50 -3.14 -27.97 79.11
C ASP A 50 -2.03 -28.19 78.06
N GLU A 51 -1.03 -29.03 78.34
CA GLU A 51 0.02 -29.42 77.38
C GLU A 51 -0.56 -30.11 76.13
N SER A 52 -1.52 -31.02 76.31
CA SER A 52 -2.19 -31.70 75.20
C SER A 52 -2.96 -30.70 74.32
N GLN A 53 -3.63 -29.73 74.94
CA GLN A 53 -4.33 -28.66 74.22
C GLN A 53 -3.36 -27.75 73.47
N GLU A 54 -2.22 -27.39 74.06
CA GLU A 54 -1.19 -26.59 73.39
C GLU A 54 -0.60 -27.31 72.18
N ILE A 55 -0.26 -28.59 72.33
CA ILE A 55 0.24 -29.42 71.22
C ILE A 55 -0.78 -29.48 70.08
N LEU A 56 -2.07 -29.67 70.40
CA LEU A 56 -3.13 -29.70 69.40
C LEU A 56 -3.24 -28.35 68.66
N GLN A 57 -3.15 -27.24 69.37
CA GLN A 57 -3.20 -25.91 68.76
C GLN A 57 -2.00 -25.64 67.86
N LEU A 58 -0.80 -26.09 68.25
CA LEU A 58 0.39 -25.98 67.42
C LEU A 58 0.25 -26.80 66.14
N ALA A 59 -0.17 -28.07 66.26
CA ALA A 59 -0.39 -28.93 65.10
C ALA A 59 -1.42 -28.34 64.12
N LEU A 60 -2.49 -27.70 64.61
CA LEU A 60 -3.47 -27.03 63.76
C LEU A 60 -2.88 -25.82 63.03
N LYS A 61 -2.09 -24.99 63.71
CA LYS A 61 -1.43 -23.82 63.10
C LYS A 61 -0.42 -24.23 62.04
N GLU A 62 0.36 -25.28 62.31
CA GLU A 62 1.32 -25.83 61.35
C GLU A 62 0.62 -26.36 60.10
N GLU A 63 -0.49 -27.10 60.24
CA GLU A 63 -1.24 -27.59 59.09
C GLU A 63 -1.89 -26.44 58.28
N GLU A 64 -2.38 -25.39 58.94
CA GLU A 64 -2.89 -24.18 58.27
C GLU A 64 -1.79 -23.44 57.48
N GLU A 65 -0.58 -23.35 58.02
CA GLU A 65 0.57 -22.77 57.32
C GLU A 65 0.98 -23.60 56.10
N GLU A 66 1.09 -24.91 56.25
CA GLU A 66 1.40 -25.81 55.15
C GLU A 66 0.31 -25.77 54.07
N PHE A 67 -0.96 -25.69 54.47
CA PHE A 67 -2.08 -25.53 53.53
C PHE A 67 -1.99 -24.21 52.75
N ARG A 68 -1.66 -23.09 53.41
CA ARG A 68 -1.43 -21.80 52.73
C ARG A 68 -0.31 -21.88 51.70
N LYS A 69 0.84 -22.45 52.07
CA LYS A 69 1.97 -22.65 51.15
C LYS A 69 1.57 -23.49 49.93
N ARG A 70 0.81 -24.58 50.15
CA ARG A 70 0.29 -25.43 49.06
C ARG A 70 -0.66 -24.65 48.14
N CYS A 71 -1.57 -23.84 48.70
CA CYS A 71 -2.46 -23.01 47.91
C CYS A 71 -1.71 -21.98 47.06
N GLU A 72 -0.70 -21.30 47.62
CA GLU A 72 0.14 -20.36 46.90
C GLU A 72 0.90 -21.04 45.75
N LEU A 73 1.47 -22.22 46.00
CA LEU A 73 2.14 -23.01 44.97
C LEU A 73 1.17 -23.40 43.84
N ILE A 74 -0.04 -23.84 44.16
CA ILE A 74 -1.06 -24.17 43.16
C ILE A 74 -1.43 -22.92 42.34
N GLN A 75 -1.54 -21.74 42.95
CA GLN A 75 -1.80 -20.50 42.24
C GLN A 75 -0.65 -20.15 41.28
N GLN A 76 0.61 -20.33 41.69
CA GLN A 76 1.78 -20.12 40.83
C GLN A 76 1.81 -21.08 39.64
N ILE A 77 1.56 -22.38 39.87
CA ILE A 77 1.49 -23.39 38.82
C ILE A 77 0.41 -23.01 37.80
N ARG A 78 -0.80 -22.70 38.26
CA ARG A 78 -1.90 -22.28 37.38
C ARG A 78 -1.53 -21.04 36.58
N ALA A 79 -0.90 -20.03 37.20
CA ALA A 79 -0.45 -18.83 36.50
C ALA A 79 0.51 -19.17 35.35
N ILE A 80 1.44 -20.10 35.56
CA ILE A 80 2.37 -20.58 34.53
C ILE A 80 1.64 -21.37 33.45
N GLU A 81 0.70 -22.24 33.81
CA GLU A 81 -0.10 -23.04 32.88
C GLU A 81 -1.02 -22.19 32.00
N TYR A 82 -1.55 -21.09 32.54
CA TYR A 82 -2.38 -20.14 31.80
C TYR A 82 -1.58 -19.30 30.81
N VAL A 83 -0.26 -19.15 30.98
CA VAL A 83 0.57 -18.50 29.96
C VAL A 83 0.49 -19.38 28.71
N PRO A 84 -0.08 -18.88 27.59
CA PRO A 84 -0.08 -19.62 26.36
C PRO A 84 1.37 -19.88 25.99
N SER A 85 1.81 -21.13 26.10
CA SER A 85 3.12 -21.52 25.57
C SER A 85 3.16 -21.06 24.13
N LEU A 86 4.11 -20.19 23.80
CA LEU A 86 4.39 -19.80 22.42
C LEU A 86 4.90 -21.05 21.71
N LYS A 87 3.98 -21.91 21.27
CA LYS A 87 4.25 -23.14 20.49
C LYS A 87 4.71 -22.82 19.07
N ASN A 88 5.17 -21.60 18.83
CA ASN A 88 5.78 -21.24 17.57
C ASN A 88 7.17 -21.88 17.58
N LYS A 89 7.27 -23.05 16.95
CA LYS A 89 8.57 -23.61 16.59
C LYS A 89 9.30 -22.53 15.81
N PHE A 90 10.41 -22.02 16.35
CA PHE A 90 11.27 -21.11 15.61
C PHE A 90 11.78 -21.90 14.39
N VAL A 91 11.24 -21.59 13.22
CA VAL A 91 11.69 -22.18 11.97
C VAL A 91 12.93 -21.40 11.55
N ASP A 92 14.07 -22.05 11.57
CA ASP A 92 15.29 -21.49 11.00
C ASP A 92 15.21 -21.54 9.47
N LEU A 93 15.03 -20.38 8.85
CA LEU A 93 14.95 -20.24 7.39
C LEU A 93 16.33 -20.36 6.71
N ALA A 94 17.42 -20.23 7.47
CA ALA A 94 18.78 -20.45 7.00
C ALA A 94 19.13 -21.95 7.01
N GLN A 95 18.38 -22.76 7.74
CA GLN A 95 18.52 -24.21 7.68
C GLN A 95 18.08 -24.70 6.31
N LYS A 96 18.98 -25.47 5.66
CA LYS A 96 18.64 -26.20 4.44
C LYS A 96 17.59 -27.25 4.78
N ALA A 97 16.62 -27.42 3.90
CA ALA A 97 15.73 -28.54 4.03
C ALA A 97 16.57 -29.83 3.99
N ASN A 98 16.24 -30.79 4.84
CA ASN A 98 16.98 -32.05 4.96
C ASN A 98 16.28 -33.14 4.14
N HIS A 99 15.89 -32.84 2.90
CA HIS A 99 15.16 -33.79 2.04
C HIS A 99 16.08 -34.82 1.36
N ARG A 100 17.37 -34.89 1.76
CA ARG A 100 18.38 -35.80 1.20
C ARG A 100 18.58 -35.62 -0.31
N VAL A 101 18.29 -34.43 -0.83
CA VAL A 101 18.59 -34.03 -2.20
C VAL A 101 19.91 -33.26 -2.17
N PHE A 102 20.83 -33.61 -3.07
CA PHE A 102 22.06 -32.86 -3.21
C PHE A 102 21.77 -31.47 -3.81
N GLY A 103 22.27 -30.42 -3.16
CA GLY A 103 22.11 -29.05 -3.64
C GLY A 103 20.89 -28.29 -3.11
N GLU A 104 20.25 -28.78 -2.05
CA GLU A 104 19.21 -28.02 -1.34
C GLU A 104 19.78 -26.69 -0.83
N MET A 105 19.03 -25.63 -1.10
CA MET A 105 19.31 -24.28 -0.65
C MET A 105 18.37 -23.90 0.47
N SER A 106 18.84 -23.00 1.33
CA SER A 106 17.97 -22.43 2.36
C SER A 106 16.90 -21.53 1.73
N ILE A 107 15.83 -21.25 2.48
CA ILE A 107 14.76 -20.36 1.99
C ILE A 107 15.31 -18.96 1.74
N VAL A 108 16.23 -18.51 2.58
CA VAL A 108 16.91 -17.22 2.44
C VAL A 108 17.74 -17.17 1.15
N GLU A 109 18.54 -18.21 0.89
CA GLU A 109 19.35 -18.31 -0.35
C GLU A 109 18.46 -18.27 -1.61
N LEU A 110 17.31 -18.95 -1.59
CA LEU A 110 16.35 -18.93 -2.70
C LEU A 110 15.72 -17.55 -2.91
N GLN A 111 15.40 -16.84 -1.82
CA GLN A 111 14.87 -15.48 -1.89
C GLN A 111 15.89 -14.51 -2.49
N GLU A 112 17.16 -14.61 -2.09
CA GLU A 112 18.24 -13.79 -2.64
C GLU A 112 18.43 -14.05 -4.14
N ARG A 113 18.48 -15.31 -4.56
CA ARG A 113 18.59 -15.65 -5.99
C ARG A 113 17.41 -15.11 -6.80
N LEU A 114 16.20 -15.24 -6.26
CA LEU A 114 14.99 -14.71 -6.90
C LEU A 114 15.02 -13.18 -6.99
N ALA A 115 15.54 -12.49 -5.98
CA ALA A 115 15.73 -11.04 -6.00
C ALA A 115 16.71 -10.63 -7.11
N LEU A 116 17.84 -11.32 -7.23
CA LEU A 116 18.83 -11.08 -8.31
C LEU A 116 18.23 -11.27 -9.70
N LEU A 117 17.42 -12.32 -9.90
CA LEU A 117 16.76 -12.59 -11.17
C LEU A 117 15.76 -11.47 -11.54
N LYS A 118 14.94 -11.04 -10.58
CA LYS A 118 13.99 -9.92 -10.79
C LYS A 118 14.72 -8.62 -11.13
N GLU A 119 15.83 -8.36 -10.47
CA GLU A 119 16.63 -7.17 -10.74
C GLU A 119 17.26 -7.22 -12.14
N ALA A 120 17.77 -8.37 -12.55
CA ALA A 120 18.30 -8.57 -13.91
C ALA A 120 17.21 -8.35 -14.98
N GLU A 121 16.03 -8.94 -14.79
CA GLU A 121 14.88 -8.72 -15.69
C GLU A 121 14.52 -7.22 -15.77
N LYS A 122 14.42 -6.55 -14.61
CA LYS A 122 14.14 -5.11 -14.56
C LYS A 122 15.19 -4.32 -15.34
N ARG A 123 16.48 -4.59 -15.12
CA ARG A 123 17.59 -3.94 -15.85
C ARG A 123 17.50 -4.17 -17.36
N GLU A 124 17.13 -5.36 -17.82
CA GLU A 124 16.93 -5.61 -19.26
C GLU A 124 15.76 -4.81 -19.83
N THR A 125 14.65 -4.72 -19.10
CA THR A 125 13.49 -3.94 -19.55
C THR A 125 13.79 -2.44 -19.58
N GLU A 126 14.55 -1.92 -18.62
CA GLU A 126 15.00 -0.52 -18.59
C GLU A 126 15.93 -0.23 -19.76
N LYS A 127 16.93 -1.08 -20.02
CA LYS A 127 17.80 -0.94 -21.20
C LYS A 127 17.02 -0.89 -22.51
N LYS A 128 16.01 -1.75 -22.68
CA LYS A 128 15.13 -1.73 -23.87
C LYS A 128 14.35 -0.42 -23.97
N ARG A 129 13.85 0.11 -22.84
CA ARG A 129 13.15 1.41 -22.81
C ARG A 129 14.09 2.54 -23.20
N ASP A 130 15.30 2.56 -22.65
CA ASP A 130 16.30 3.59 -22.94
C ASP A 130 16.72 3.55 -24.41
N MET A 131 16.94 2.36 -24.98
CA MET A 131 17.19 2.20 -26.41
C MET A 131 16.06 2.81 -27.26
N ILE A 132 14.80 2.52 -26.93
CA ILE A 132 13.65 3.08 -27.65
C ILE A 132 13.61 4.61 -27.51
N ILE A 133 13.91 5.16 -26.34
CA ILE A 133 13.93 6.60 -26.11
C ILE A 133 15.04 7.25 -26.94
N HIS A 134 16.25 6.70 -26.93
CA HIS A 134 17.36 7.19 -27.74
C HIS A 134 17.08 7.11 -29.24
N GLU A 135 16.51 6.01 -29.72
CA GLU A 135 16.10 5.89 -31.12
C GLU A 135 15.02 6.90 -31.52
N LYS A 136 14.04 7.14 -30.64
CA LYS A 136 13.00 8.15 -30.86
C LYS A 136 13.61 9.54 -30.94
N TYR A 137 14.49 9.88 -30.00
CA TYR A 137 15.18 11.15 -29.99
C TYR A 137 16.07 11.33 -31.23
N ALA A 138 16.82 10.30 -31.64
CA ALA A 138 17.62 10.35 -32.87
C ALA A 138 16.77 10.58 -34.13
N LYS A 139 15.60 9.92 -34.22
CA LYS A 139 14.64 10.13 -35.32
C LYS A 139 14.05 11.55 -35.30
N GLU A 140 13.71 12.06 -34.12
CA GLU A 140 13.22 13.43 -33.95
C GLU A 140 14.26 14.47 -34.37
N GLN A 141 15.50 14.33 -33.91
CA GLN A 141 16.60 15.20 -34.32
C GLN A 141 16.85 15.15 -35.83
N PHE A 142 16.79 13.96 -36.43
CA PHE A 142 16.90 13.82 -37.88
C PHE A 142 15.78 14.58 -38.62
N LEU A 143 14.53 14.49 -38.13
CA LEU A 143 13.41 15.23 -38.71
C LEU A 143 13.57 16.74 -38.56
N LEU A 144 14.01 17.23 -37.41
CA LEU A 144 14.29 18.64 -37.17
C LEU A 144 15.35 19.17 -38.14
N ASN A 145 16.46 18.44 -38.32
CA ASN A 145 17.50 18.81 -39.28
C ASN A 145 16.95 18.87 -40.71
N LYS A 146 16.09 17.92 -41.11
CA LYS A 146 15.45 17.95 -42.44
C LYS A 146 14.48 19.11 -42.60
N LEU A 147 13.74 19.47 -41.55
CA LEU A 147 12.90 20.66 -41.58
C LEU A 147 13.74 21.93 -41.74
N GLU A 148 14.87 22.03 -41.04
CA GLU A 148 15.81 23.15 -41.19
C GLU A 148 16.36 23.23 -42.62
N GLU A 149 16.81 22.12 -43.21
CA GLU A 149 17.21 22.06 -44.62
C GLU A 149 16.11 22.57 -45.55
N ILE A 150 14.85 22.13 -45.36
CA ILE A 150 13.71 22.58 -46.16
C ILE A 150 13.47 24.09 -45.98
N CYS A 151 13.56 24.60 -44.76
CA CYS A 151 13.42 26.03 -44.47
C CYS A 151 14.51 26.83 -45.22
N MET A 152 15.77 26.40 -45.15
CA MET A 152 16.89 27.03 -45.85
C MET A 152 16.66 27.05 -47.37
N PHE A 153 16.22 25.94 -47.96
CA PHE A 153 15.88 25.91 -49.38
C PHE A 153 14.72 26.85 -49.71
N ARG A 154 13.62 26.82 -48.94
CA ARG A 154 12.46 27.70 -49.16
C ARG A 154 12.83 29.17 -49.12
N GLU A 155 13.69 29.55 -48.19
CA GLU A 155 14.20 30.93 -48.12
C GLU A 155 15.06 31.28 -49.34
N GLN A 156 15.98 30.40 -49.76
CA GLN A 156 16.80 30.63 -50.95
C GLN A 156 15.95 30.76 -52.21
N TYR A 157 14.98 29.87 -52.41
CA TYR A 157 14.03 29.95 -53.52
C TYR A 157 13.15 31.20 -53.42
N GLY A 158 12.71 31.59 -52.21
CA GLY A 158 11.96 32.81 -51.97
C GLY A 158 12.75 34.07 -52.33
N ARG A 159 14.02 34.15 -51.90
CA ARG A 159 14.96 35.23 -52.26
C ARG A 159 15.19 35.30 -53.77
N ALA A 160 15.42 34.15 -54.42
CA ALA A 160 15.62 34.08 -55.86
C ALA A 160 14.35 34.49 -56.65
N ALA A 161 13.16 34.09 -56.18
CA ALA A 161 11.89 34.46 -56.77
C ALA A 161 11.60 35.96 -56.63
N ALA A 162 11.85 36.54 -55.45
CA ALA A 162 11.74 37.97 -55.20
C ALA A 162 12.67 38.78 -56.12
N LEU A 163 13.93 38.36 -56.25
CA LEU A 163 14.90 39.02 -57.14
C LEU A 163 14.47 38.95 -58.62
N LYS A 164 13.96 37.80 -59.09
CA LYS A 164 13.39 37.67 -60.44
C LYS A 164 12.18 38.59 -60.65
N GLN A 165 11.33 38.76 -59.63
CA GLN A 165 10.17 39.65 -59.71
C GLN A 165 10.61 41.11 -59.79
N GLU A 166 11.56 41.55 -58.97
CA GLU A 166 12.14 42.90 -59.05
C GLU A 166 12.79 43.15 -60.41
N GLN A 167 13.56 42.21 -60.94
CA GLN A 167 14.12 42.32 -62.30
C GLN A 167 13.04 42.48 -63.37
N LYS A 168 11.92 41.74 -63.28
CA LYS A 168 10.78 41.92 -64.19
C LYS A 168 10.18 43.32 -64.03
N LYS A 169 9.92 43.77 -62.79
CA LYS A 169 9.41 45.11 -62.50
C LYS A 169 10.34 46.24 -62.95
N THR A 170 11.65 46.05 -63.05
CA THR A 170 12.59 47.05 -63.60
C THR A 170 12.73 46.97 -65.12
N LYS A 171 12.59 45.80 -65.73
CA LYS A 171 12.70 45.63 -67.19
C LYS A 171 11.44 46.10 -67.94
N ILE A 172 10.26 45.86 -67.35
CA ILE A 172 8.97 46.31 -67.90
C ILE A 172 8.93 47.84 -68.08
N PRO A 173 9.27 48.70 -67.10
CA PRO A 173 9.24 50.15 -67.28
C PRO A 173 10.31 50.65 -68.26
N PHE A 174 11.43 49.94 -68.48
CA PHE A 174 12.43 50.37 -69.46
C PHE A 174 12.00 50.09 -70.90
N TYR A 175 11.54 48.87 -71.19
CA TYR A 175 11.11 48.52 -72.56
C TYR A 175 9.78 49.17 -72.93
N GLU A 176 8.87 49.27 -71.96
CA GLU A 176 7.55 49.86 -72.16
C GLU A 176 7.63 51.39 -72.20
N SER A 177 8.58 52.06 -71.53
CA SER A 177 8.79 53.51 -71.71
C SER A 177 9.48 53.86 -73.03
N VAL A 178 10.44 53.05 -73.50
CA VAL A 178 11.12 53.28 -74.79
C VAL A 178 10.16 53.06 -75.95
N LEU A 179 9.41 51.95 -75.97
CA LEU A 179 8.44 51.67 -77.03
C LEU A 179 7.23 52.62 -76.99
N LYS A 180 6.70 52.96 -75.80
CA LYS A 180 5.63 53.95 -75.72
C LYS A 180 6.06 55.32 -76.21
N ASN A 181 7.30 55.77 -75.98
CA ASN A 181 7.74 57.07 -76.50
C ASN A 181 7.80 57.10 -78.05
N GLU A 182 8.26 56.01 -78.67
CA GLU A 182 8.40 55.92 -80.12
C GLU A 182 7.05 55.70 -80.83
N GLU A 183 6.19 54.83 -80.27
CA GLU A 183 4.82 54.63 -80.73
C GLU A 183 3.93 55.85 -80.48
N VAL A 184 4.09 56.55 -79.34
CA VAL A 184 3.35 57.80 -79.06
C VAL A 184 3.76 58.89 -80.04
N LEU A 185 5.06 59.07 -80.35
CA LEU A 185 5.50 60.03 -81.37
C LEU A 185 4.91 59.72 -82.76
N ASN A 186 4.87 58.44 -83.13
CA ASN A 186 4.30 58.03 -84.43
C ASN A 186 2.77 58.14 -84.45
N LEU A 187 2.08 57.80 -83.36
CA LEU A 187 0.64 57.97 -83.22
C LEU A 187 0.25 59.46 -83.16
N GLN A 188 1.07 60.33 -82.57
CA GLN A 188 0.82 61.78 -82.57
C GLN A 188 0.85 62.34 -83.99
N LYS A 189 1.86 61.95 -84.79
CA LYS A 189 1.92 62.27 -86.23
C LYS A 189 0.75 61.69 -87.01
N LYS A 190 0.39 60.43 -86.74
CA LYS A 190 -0.77 59.78 -87.38
C LYS A 190 -2.09 60.40 -86.95
N ILE A 191 -2.23 60.88 -85.72
CA ILE A 191 -3.44 61.56 -85.25
C ILE A 191 -3.54 62.95 -85.88
N GLU A 192 -2.44 63.67 -86.10
CA GLU A 192 -2.46 64.92 -86.87
C GLU A 192 -2.88 64.66 -88.33
N GLU A 193 -2.33 63.62 -88.96
CA GLU A 193 -2.69 63.19 -90.32
C GLU A 193 -4.16 62.72 -90.39
N ILE A 194 -4.56 61.81 -89.51
CA ILE A 194 -5.92 61.27 -89.42
C ILE A 194 -6.91 62.32 -88.93
N SER A 195 -6.56 63.33 -88.12
CA SER A 195 -7.50 64.39 -87.76
C SER A 195 -7.77 65.32 -88.94
N THR A 196 -6.78 65.55 -89.80
CA THR A 196 -7.01 66.28 -91.06
C THR A 196 -7.89 65.47 -92.02
N GLU A 197 -7.72 64.15 -92.10
CA GLU A 197 -8.56 63.27 -92.92
C GLU A 197 -9.96 63.02 -92.30
N SER A 198 -10.06 62.91 -90.98
CA SER A 198 -11.31 62.69 -90.24
C SER A 198 -12.12 63.96 -90.09
N HIS A 199 -11.51 65.15 -90.19
CA HIS A 199 -12.28 66.38 -90.37
C HIS A 199 -13.02 66.37 -91.71
N ILE A 200 -12.43 65.76 -92.74
CA ILE A 200 -13.03 65.59 -94.08
C ILE A 200 -14.07 64.46 -94.10
N GLN A 201 -13.87 63.40 -93.31
CA GLN A 201 -14.74 62.22 -93.31
C GLN A 201 -15.84 62.24 -92.23
N SER A 202 -15.71 63.03 -91.15
CA SER A 202 -16.75 63.19 -90.11
C SER A 202 -17.93 64.06 -90.54
N GLU A 203 -17.87 64.69 -91.73
CA GLU A 203 -19.02 65.31 -92.38
C GLU A 203 -19.94 64.29 -93.08
N SER A 204 -19.46 63.09 -93.45
CA SER A 204 -20.20 62.27 -94.41
C SER A 204 -21.06 61.14 -93.84
N LEU A 205 -20.75 60.49 -92.71
CA LEU A 205 -21.63 59.41 -92.21
C LEU A 205 -21.61 59.24 -90.69
N LYS A 206 -22.73 59.62 -90.05
CA LYS A 206 -23.04 59.32 -88.65
C LYS A 206 -24.09 58.21 -88.55
N ARG A 207 -23.74 57.19 -87.73
CA ARG A 207 -24.60 56.25 -86.95
C ARG A 207 -25.07 55.02 -87.74
N THR A 208 -24.89 53.79 -87.25
CA THR A 208 -25.49 53.23 -86.01
C THR A 208 -24.72 52.01 -85.46
N THR A 209 -24.78 51.79 -84.14
CA THR A 209 -25.09 50.48 -83.49
C THR A 209 -25.03 50.58 -81.96
N THR A 210 -25.92 49.87 -81.28
CA THR A 210 -26.00 49.67 -79.82
C THR A 210 -25.55 48.24 -79.43
N PRO A 211 -25.07 47.99 -78.19
CA PRO A 211 -24.36 46.76 -77.84
C PRO A 211 -25.22 45.70 -77.10
N PHE A 212 -24.83 44.43 -77.22
CA PHE A 212 -25.36 43.25 -76.51
C PHE A 212 -24.53 42.94 -75.24
N LYS A 213 -25.16 42.41 -74.17
CA LYS A 213 -24.59 42.22 -72.82
C LYS A 213 -24.47 40.73 -72.45
N GLU A 214 -23.33 40.33 -71.91
CA GLU A 214 -23.00 38.98 -71.44
C GLU A 214 -23.62 38.62 -70.06
N ARG A 215 -23.95 37.33 -69.87
CA ARG A 215 -24.18 36.68 -68.57
C ARG A 215 -23.42 35.35 -68.54
N SER A 216 -22.73 35.06 -67.43
CA SER A 216 -22.76 33.77 -66.70
C SER A 216 -21.42 33.46 -65.99
N THR A 217 -21.40 33.51 -64.64
CA THR A 217 -20.27 32.98 -63.83
C THR A 217 -20.70 32.51 -62.43
N GLY A 218 -22.00 32.22 -62.21
CA GLY A 218 -22.55 31.91 -60.90
C GLY A 218 -22.61 30.41 -60.54
N ALA A 219 -22.75 29.52 -61.52
CA ALA A 219 -23.09 28.12 -61.26
C ALA A 219 -21.94 27.26 -60.72
N TRP A 220 -20.68 27.61 -61.03
CA TRP A 220 -19.53 26.74 -60.74
C TRP A 220 -19.02 26.79 -59.29
N LYS A 221 -19.34 27.87 -58.56
CA LYS A 221 -18.86 28.05 -57.18
C LYS A 221 -19.67 27.26 -56.16
N SER A 222 -20.94 26.98 -56.44
CA SER A 222 -21.84 26.28 -55.51
C SER A 222 -21.54 24.78 -55.43
N GLN A 223 -21.09 24.16 -56.53
CA GLN A 223 -20.86 22.72 -56.60
C GLN A 223 -19.56 22.26 -55.89
N LYS A 224 -18.56 23.14 -55.77
CA LYS A 224 -17.33 22.82 -55.01
C LYS A 224 -17.52 22.86 -53.50
N LYS A 225 -18.49 23.64 -53.02
CA LYS A 225 -18.71 23.84 -51.59
C LYS A 225 -19.38 22.63 -50.93
N THR A 226 -20.36 22.04 -51.62
CA THR A 226 -21.06 20.83 -51.17
C THR A 226 -20.15 19.61 -51.09
N GLN A 227 -19.26 19.42 -52.08
CA GLN A 227 -18.30 18.31 -52.07
C GLN A 227 -17.29 18.38 -50.91
N GLN A 228 -16.93 19.59 -50.48
CA GLN A 228 -16.02 19.77 -49.36
C GLN A 228 -16.71 19.47 -48.02
N GLU A 229 -17.98 19.84 -47.87
CA GLU A 229 -18.78 19.57 -46.67
C GLU A 229 -19.03 18.06 -46.47
N ASP A 230 -19.32 17.32 -47.54
CA ASP A 230 -19.51 15.86 -47.49
C ASP A 230 -18.22 15.12 -47.10
N HIS A 231 -17.06 15.63 -47.51
CA HIS A 231 -15.77 15.04 -47.16
C HIS A 231 -15.47 15.14 -45.65
N TRP A 232 -15.72 16.30 -45.04
CA TRP A 232 -15.50 16.50 -43.61
C TRP A 232 -16.45 15.68 -42.73
N LYS A 233 -17.70 15.53 -43.16
CA LYS A 233 -18.69 14.73 -42.44
C LYS A 233 -18.30 13.25 -42.37
N ASN A 234 -17.80 12.70 -43.48
CA ASN A 234 -17.34 11.31 -43.55
C ASN A 234 -16.11 11.03 -42.66
N LEU A 235 -15.18 12.00 -42.55
CA LEU A 235 -14.02 11.88 -41.66
C LEU A 235 -14.44 11.86 -40.17
N GLU A 236 -15.38 12.71 -39.78
CA GLU A 236 -15.88 12.78 -38.40
C GLU A 236 -16.59 11.49 -37.99
N GLU A 237 -17.42 10.93 -38.88
CA GLU A 237 -18.08 9.64 -38.63
C GLU A 237 -17.09 8.48 -38.51
N SER A 238 -16.04 8.46 -39.33
CA SER A 238 -14.99 7.43 -39.26
C SER A 238 -14.25 7.47 -37.92
N ARG A 239 -13.94 8.67 -37.43
CA ARG A 239 -13.29 8.89 -36.13
C ARG A 239 -14.19 8.48 -34.96
N GLN A 240 -15.49 8.79 -35.03
CA GLN A 240 -16.46 8.33 -34.04
C GLN A 240 -16.61 6.80 -34.01
N ARG A 241 -16.57 6.13 -35.18
CA ARG A 241 -16.60 4.66 -35.24
C ARG A 241 -15.37 4.04 -34.57
N GLN A 242 -14.17 4.59 -34.82
CA GLN A 242 -12.94 4.15 -34.16
C GLN A 242 -13.01 4.36 -32.63
N PHE A 243 -13.52 5.50 -32.18
CA PHE A 243 -13.69 5.77 -30.76
C PHE A 243 -14.68 4.81 -30.09
N LYS A 244 -15.81 4.51 -30.73
CA LYS A 244 -16.77 3.51 -30.24
C LYS A 244 -16.17 2.11 -30.14
N MET A 245 -15.36 1.69 -31.12
CA MET A 245 -14.67 0.39 -31.05
C MET A 245 -13.69 0.33 -29.86
N LEU A 246 -12.95 1.41 -29.60
CA LEU A 246 -12.04 1.49 -28.46
C LEU A 246 -12.79 1.46 -27.11
N GLN A 247 -13.93 2.16 -27.01
CA GLN A 247 -14.78 2.12 -25.82
C GLN A 247 -15.37 0.72 -25.58
N HIS A 248 -15.91 0.06 -26.61
CA HIS A 248 -16.42 -1.30 -26.48
C HIS A 248 -15.31 -2.29 -26.11
N GLY A 249 -14.11 -2.16 -26.69
CA GLY A 249 -12.96 -2.98 -26.32
C GLY A 249 -12.51 -2.79 -24.87
N PHE A 250 -12.54 -1.54 -24.38
CA PHE A 250 -12.23 -1.22 -22.99
C PHE A 250 -13.28 -1.76 -22.01
N ILE A 251 -14.58 -1.57 -22.31
CA ILE A 251 -15.69 -2.07 -21.49
C ILE A 251 -15.68 -3.60 -21.43
N SER A 252 -15.49 -4.30 -22.56
CA SER A 252 -15.40 -5.76 -22.60
C SER A 252 -14.22 -6.29 -21.77
N ARG A 253 -13.07 -5.60 -21.77
CA ARG A 253 -11.91 -5.98 -20.97
C ARG A 253 -12.15 -5.80 -19.46
N VAL A 254 -12.81 -4.71 -19.07
CA VAL A 254 -13.17 -4.45 -17.66
C VAL A 254 -14.21 -5.46 -17.16
N VAL A 255 -15.19 -5.83 -17.98
CA VAL A 255 -16.18 -6.86 -17.65
C VAL A 255 -15.52 -8.23 -17.49
N ALA A 256 -14.62 -8.61 -18.39
CA ALA A 256 -13.87 -9.86 -18.29
C ALA A 256 -13.02 -9.92 -17.00
N GLN A 257 -12.33 -8.83 -16.65
CA GLN A 257 -11.56 -8.76 -15.40
C GLN A 257 -12.44 -8.88 -14.15
N LYS A 258 -13.65 -8.29 -14.15
CA LYS A 258 -14.61 -8.45 -13.05
C LYS A 258 -15.14 -9.89 -12.93
N MET A 259 -15.39 -10.57 -14.04
CA MET A 259 -15.82 -11.97 -14.03
C MET A 259 -14.73 -12.88 -13.46
N VAL A 260 -13.48 -12.70 -13.90
CA VAL A 260 -12.32 -13.45 -13.38
C VAL A 260 -12.12 -13.20 -11.88
N ALA A 261 -12.28 -11.95 -11.42
CA ALA A 261 -12.20 -11.62 -9.99
C ALA A 261 -13.31 -12.31 -9.17
N ASN A 262 -14.55 -12.33 -9.68
CA ASN A 262 -15.67 -12.99 -9.01
C ASN A 262 -15.53 -14.52 -8.96
N GLU A 263 -14.98 -15.14 -10.00
CA GLU A 263 -14.70 -16.58 -10.00
C GLU A 263 -13.57 -16.95 -9.03
N ALA A 264 -12.52 -16.14 -8.97
CA ALA A 264 -11.43 -16.29 -8.02
C ALA A 264 -11.89 -16.17 -6.55
N MET A 265 -12.83 -15.26 -6.26
CA MET A 265 -13.45 -15.15 -4.93
C MET A 265 -14.29 -16.38 -4.55
N LYS A 266 -14.88 -17.08 -5.53
CA LYS A 266 -15.65 -18.31 -5.29
C LYS A 266 -14.78 -19.55 -5.11
N SER A 267 -13.60 -19.59 -5.74
CA SER A 267 -12.67 -20.73 -5.69
C SER A 267 -11.58 -20.61 -4.60
N GLY A 268 -11.50 -19.47 -3.90
CA GLY A 268 -10.54 -19.25 -2.83
C GLY A 268 -9.10 -18.98 -3.31
N THR A 269 -8.89 -18.81 -4.62
CA THR A 269 -7.59 -18.54 -5.24
C THR A 269 -7.43 -17.05 -5.50
N THR A 270 -6.22 -16.49 -5.31
CA THR A 270 -5.96 -15.06 -5.51
C THR A 270 -5.88 -14.73 -7.00
N ALA A 271 -6.71 -13.80 -7.49
CA ALA A 271 -6.71 -13.38 -8.89
C ALA A 271 -5.47 -12.53 -9.24
N CYS A 272 -4.62 -13.02 -10.14
CA CYS A 272 -3.54 -12.22 -10.73
C CYS A 272 -4.12 -11.23 -11.75
N ILE A 273 -4.27 -9.97 -11.34
CA ILE A 273 -4.63 -8.87 -12.25
C ILE A 273 -3.40 -8.53 -13.09
N LEU A 274 -3.34 -9.04 -14.32
CA LEU A 274 -2.35 -8.61 -15.31
C LEU A 274 -2.67 -7.17 -15.74
N ARG A 275 -1.86 -6.22 -15.27
CA ARG A 275 -1.80 -4.86 -15.84
C ARG A 275 -0.78 -4.87 -16.99
N SER A 276 -1.27 -4.68 -18.21
CA SER A 276 -0.45 -4.29 -19.36
C SER A 276 -0.18 -2.80 -19.35
#